data_AF-A0A090KQ96-F1
#
_entry.id   AF-A0A090KQ96-F1
#
_cell.length_a   1.000
_cell.length_b   1.000
_cell.length_c   1.000
_cell.angle_alpha   90.00
_cell.angle_beta   90.00
_cell.angle_gamma   90.00
#
_symmetry.space_group_name_H-M   'P 1'
#
loop_
_entity.id
_entity.type
_entity.pdbx_description
1 polymer ?
#
loop_
_entity_poly.entity_id
_entity_poly.type
_entity_poly.pdbx_seq_one_letter_code
_entity_poly.pdbx_strand_id
1 'polypeptide(L)'
;MNDLMHIATVELVRFLAGKLPEVSADWWQKHVYHRLTFQQQRMVKERDQRTLQHLDLAGLLRVFQQNWVDLSQTTRLPREGLNWVKELQMVRNKRAHLSAEVLPASETYRDADTLGRLLKMIGAGQASLYLVEEAKAAAVAEMGRARGSSADVMPSRHTGNPKVTESKLGIPKETPNRRSDMTSQTTAEALLDTIERHGGYSAIELAHIVKGPLAAQPQVNGELHKLMRRGLVERRGVGGGKLPYRYYRTKKPRN
;
A
#
# COMPACT_ATOMS: atom_id res chain seq x y z
N MET A 1 -7.22 -2.74 1.51
CA MET A 1 -7.26 -3.09 0.08
C MET A 1 -8.30 -2.30 -0.70
N ASN A 2 -9.53 -2.11 -0.19
CA ASN A 2 -10.56 -1.34 -0.91
C ASN A 2 -10.06 0.06 -1.32
N ASP A 3 -9.35 0.75 -0.43
CA ASP A 3 -8.71 2.03 -0.74
C ASP A 3 -7.69 1.92 -1.89
N LEU A 4 -6.89 0.85 -1.91
CA LEU A 4 -5.94 0.60 -3.01
C LEU A 4 -6.64 0.34 -4.33
N MET A 5 -7.78 -0.36 -4.32
CA MET A 5 -8.59 -0.57 -5.51
C MET A 5 -9.16 0.75 -6.03
N HIS A 6 -9.61 1.62 -5.14
CA HIS A 6 -10.08 2.96 -5.52
C HIS A 6 -8.95 3.80 -6.13
N ILE A 7 -7.77 3.79 -5.53
CA ILE A 7 -6.57 4.46 -6.08
C ILE A 7 -6.22 3.89 -7.46
N ALA A 8 -6.29 2.57 -7.62
CA ALA A 8 -6.07 1.92 -8.91
C ALA A 8 -7.06 2.39 -9.98
N THR A 9 -8.35 2.51 -9.62
CA THR A 9 -9.38 3.07 -10.50
C THR A 9 -9.01 4.47 -10.97
N VAL A 10 -8.64 5.36 -10.04
CA VAL A 10 -8.28 6.75 -10.36
C VAL A 10 -7.06 6.80 -11.30
N GLU A 11 -6.01 6.04 -11.01
CA GLU A 11 -4.80 6.03 -11.84
C GLU A 11 -5.02 5.41 -13.22
N LEU A 12 -5.87 4.37 -13.31
CA LEU A 12 -6.25 3.78 -14.59
C LEU A 12 -7.09 4.74 -15.43
N VAL A 13 -8.03 5.47 -14.83
CA VAL A 13 -8.79 6.51 -15.54
C VAL A 13 -7.83 7.55 -16.10
N ARG A 14 -6.91 8.07 -15.29
CA ARG A 14 -5.91 9.06 -15.73
C ARG A 14 -5.09 8.54 -16.92
N PHE A 15 -4.57 7.31 -16.80
CA PHE A 15 -3.74 6.70 -17.84
C PHE A 15 -4.54 6.47 -19.13
N LEU A 16 -5.68 5.80 -19.05
CA LEU A 16 -6.48 5.44 -20.23
C LEU A 16 -7.09 6.67 -20.90
N ALA A 17 -7.55 7.66 -20.15
CA ALA A 17 -8.07 8.92 -20.71
C ALA A 17 -6.98 9.70 -21.45
N GLY A 18 -5.71 9.60 -21.02
CA GLY A 18 -4.59 10.19 -21.73
C GLY A 18 -4.18 9.42 -22.99
N LYS A 19 -4.28 8.09 -22.98
CA LYS A 19 -3.71 7.23 -24.03
C LYS A 19 -4.68 6.78 -25.11
N LEU A 20 -5.93 6.52 -24.78
CA LEU A 20 -6.90 6.05 -25.77
C LEU A 20 -7.18 7.08 -26.90
N PRO A 21 -7.24 8.41 -26.62
CA PRO A 21 -7.40 9.40 -27.69
C PRO A 21 -6.20 9.47 -28.66
N GLU A 22 -4.99 9.12 -28.20
CA GLU A 22 -3.80 9.04 -29.07
C GLU A 22 -3.87 7.87 -30.06
N VAL A 23 -4.65 6.83 -29.75
CA VAL A 23 -4.81 5.62 -30.57
C VAL A 23 -5.84 5.82 -31.68
N SER A 24 -6.95 6.52 -31.41
CA SER A 24 -8.01 6.74 -32.40
C SER A 24 -8.87 7.96 -32.07
N ALA A 25 -9.38 8.66 -33.10
CA ALA A 25 -10.34 9.76 -32.92
C ALA A 25 -11.66 9.29 -32.29
N ASP A 26 -12.13 8.09 -32.65
CA ASP A 26 -13.36 7.47 -32.13
C ASP A 26 -13.07 6.50 -30.97
N TRP A 27 -12.17 6.91 -30.08
CA TRP A 27 -11.62 6.03 -29.05
C TRP A 27 -12.66 5.56 -28.04
N TRP A 28 -13.65 6.40 -27.72
CA TRP A 28 -14.70 6.02 -26.79
C TRP A 28 -15.49 4.83 -27.34
N GLN A 29 -15.98 4.93 -28.57
CA GLN A 29 -16.80 3.87 -29.15
C GLN A 29 -15.95 2.61 -29.40
N LYS A 30 -14.81 2.74 -30.08
CA LYS A 30 -13.98 1.60 -30.52
C LYS A 30 -13.17 0.95 -29.41
N HIS A 31 -12.56 1.76 -28.55
CA HIS A 31 -11.61 1.27 -27.55
C HIS A 31 -12.20 1.20 -26.14
N VAL A 32 -13.33 1.85 -25.85
CA VAL A 32 -14.02 1.70 -24.55
C VAL A 32 -15.28 0.87 -24.70
N TYR A 33 -16.34 1.41 -25.30
CA TYR A 33 -17.67 0.81 -25.33
C TYR A 33 -17.66 -0.59 -25.94
N HIS A 34 -17.13 -0.75 -27.16
CA HIS A 34 -17.08 -2.05 -27.84
C HIS A 34 -16.14 -3.07 -27.19
N ARG A 35 -15.26 -2.65 -26.28
CA ARG A 35 -14.35 -3.54 -25.54
C ARG A 35 -14.95 -4.05 -24.24
N LEU A 36 -16.02 -3.44 -23.73
CA LEU A 36 -16.75 -3.89 -22.54
C LEU A 36 -17.55 -5.18 -22.81
N THR A 37 -17.96 -5.89 -21.75
CA THR A 37 -18.90 -7.02 -21.89
C THR A 37 -20.29 -6.52 -22.27
N PHE A 38 -21.17 -7.38 -22.81
CA PHE A 38 -22.56 -7.01 -23.10
C PHE A 38 -23.28 -6.41 -21.88
N GLN A 39 -23.07 -6.98 -20.69
CA GLN A 39 -23.64 -6.47 -19.46
C GLN A 39 -23.10 -5.07 -19.12
N GLN A 40 -21.79 -4.85 -19.24
CA GLN A 40 -21.18 -3.54 -18.99
C GLN A 40 -21.61 -2.50 -20.03
N GLN A 41 -21.71 -2.88 -21.30
CA GLN A 41 -22.25 -2.01 -22.38
C GLN A 41 -23.68 -1.60 -22.09
N ARG A 42 -24.52 -2.56 -21.67
CA ARG A 42 -25.90 -2.28 -21.27
C ARG A 42 -25.96 -1.28 -20.12
N MET A 43 -25.15 -1.48 -19.07
CA MET A 43 -25.07 -0.54 -17.93
C MET A 43 -24.62 0.86 -18.35
N VAL A 44 -23.62 0.95 -19.23
CA VAL A 44 -23.14 2.23 -19.79
C VAL A 44 -24.25 2.94 -20.55
N LYS A 45 -24.99 2.21 -21.38
CA LYS A 45 -26.11 2.74 -22.17
C LYS A 45 -27.27 3.19 -21.30
N GLU A 46 -27.69 2.36 -20.34
CA GLU A 46 -28.81 2.66 -19.43
C GLU A 46 -28.53 3.87 -18.54
N ARG A 47 -27.26 4.13 -18.21
CA ARG A 47 -26.84 5.25 -17.35
C ARG A 47 -26.27 6.45 -18.12
N ASP A 48 -26.37 6.46 -19.46
CA ASP A 48 -25.77 7.45 -20.37
C ASP A 48 -24.33 7.83 -19.98
N GLN A 49 -23.52 6.83 -19.64
CA GLN A 49 -22.13 7.05 -19.22
C GLN A 49 -21.28 7.32 -20.46
N ARG A 50 -20.57 8.45 -20.45
CA ARG A 50 -19.71 8.89 -21.58
C ARG A 50 -18.26 9.13 -21.21
N THR A 51 -17.86 8.73 -20.00
CA THR A 51 -16.54 9.01 -19.45
C THR A 51 -15.99 7.81 -18.71
N LEU A 52 -14.66 7.66 -18.70
CA LEU A 52 -13.98 6.54 -18.04
C LEU A 52 -14.15 6.57 -16.52
N GLN A 53 -14.36 7.76 -15.93
CA GLN A 53 -14.63 7.98 -14.50
C GLN A 53 -15.84 7.19 -14.00
N HIS A 54 -16.77 6.86 -14.90
CA HIS A 54 -18.00 6.14 -14.57
C HIS A 54 -17.86 4.62 -14.62
N LEU A 55 -16.73 4.10 -15.11
CA LEU A 55 -16.42 2.68 -15.11
C LEU A 55 -15.80 2.27 -13.77
N ASP A 56 -16.18 1.10 -13.30
CA ASP A 56 -15.56 0.48 -12.14
C ASP A 56 -14.18 -0.12 -12.51
N LEU A 57 -13.45 -0.61 -11.49
CA LEU A 57 -12.13 -1.21 -11.70
C LEU A 57 -12.15 -2.37 -12.70
N ALA A 58 -13.21 -3.20 -12.71
CA ALA A 58 -13.32 -4.30 -13.66
C ALA A 58 -13.49 -3.80 -15.10
N GLY A 59 -14.34 -2.80 -15.33
CA GLY A 59 -14.48 -2.15 -16.63
C GLY A 59 -13.16 -1.57 -17.13
N LEU A 60 -12.44 -0.85 -16.26
CA LEU A 60 -11.16 -0.23 -16.62
C LEU A 60 -10.06 -1.27 -16.92
N LEU A 61 -9.92 -2.30 -16.09
CA LEU A 61 -8.95 -3.37 -16.33
C LEU A 61 -9.28 -4.15 -17.61
N ARG A 62 -10.57 -4.31 -17.93
CA ARG A 62 -11.00 -4.94 -19.18
C ARG A 62 -10.64 -4.06 -20.38
N VAL A 63 -10.97 -2.78 -20.33
CA VAL A 63 -10.60 -1.81 -21.37
C VAL A 63 -9.09 -1.81 -21.58
N PHE A 64 -8.29 -1.78 -20.51
CA PHE A 64 -6.84 -1.85 -20.64
C PHE A 64 -6.39 -3.16 -21.32
N GLN A 65 -6.86 -4.31 -20.82
CA GLN A 65 -6.48 -5.61 -21.38
C GLN A 65 -6.85 -5.74 -22.87
N GLN A 66 -8.07 -5.34 -23.26
CA GLN A 66 -8.59 -5.52 -24.61
C GLN A 66 -7.92 -4.60 -25.64
N ASN A 67 -7.30 -3.50 -25.19
CA ASN A 67 -6.55 -2.59 -26.05
C ASN A 67 -5.03 -2.72 -25.87
N TRP A 68 -4.55 -3.83 -25.29
CA TRP A 68 -3.13 -3.98 -24.96
C TRP A 68 -2.22 -3.78 -26.17
N VAL A 69 -2.56 -4.37 -27.32
CA VAL A 69 -1.76 -4.28 -28.56
C VAL A 69 -1.65 -2.81 -29.00
N ASP A 70 -2.79 -2.14 -29.18
CA ASP A 70 -2.83 -0.75 -29.67
C ASP A 70 -2.12 0.22 -28.69
N LEU A 71 -2.31 0.01 -27.38
CA LEU A 71 -1.62 0.78 -26.35
C LEU A 71 -0.11 0.51 -26.34
N SER A 72 0.32 -0.73 -26.51
CA SER A 72 1.75 -1.08 -26.52
C SER A 72 2.53 -0.55 -27.74
N GLN A 73 1.82 -0.18 -28.82
CA GLN A 73 2.42 0.46 -29.99
C GLN A 73 2.70 1.95 -29.77
N THR A 74 1.85 2.61 -28.97
CA THR A 74 1.92 4.05 -28.68
C THR A 74 2.62 4.36 -27.35
N THR A 75 2.79 3.35 -26.48
CA THR A 75 3.41 3.49 -25.17
C THR A 75 4.44 2.39 -24.93
N ARG A 76 5.55 2.73 -24.25
CA ARG A 76 6.62 1.77 -23.91
C ARG A 76 6.20 0.87 -22.73
N LEU A 77 5.24 -0.02 -22.96
CA LEU A 77 4.78 -0.98 -21.95
C LEU A 77 5.71 -2.21 -21.92
N PRO A 78 6.08 -2.70 -20.73
CA PRO A 78 6.83 -3.94 -20.58
C PRO A 78 5.96 -5.14 -20.99
N ARG A 79 6.60 -6.18 -21.51
CA ARG A 79 5.92 -7.39 -22.03
C ARG A 79 5.12 -8.11 -20.95
N GLU A 80 5.62 -8.08 -19.72
CA GLU A 80 5.01 -8.67 -18.52
C GLU A 80 3.77 -7.92 -18.05
N GLY A 81 3.57 -6.68 -18.50
CA GLY A 81 2.49 -5.83 -18.02
C GLY A 81 1.09 -6.41 -18.26
N LEU A 82 0.90 -7.13 -19.37
CA LEU A 82 -0.36 -7.82 -19.66
C LEU A 82 -0.68 -8.88 -18.60
N ASN A 83 0.34 -9.54 -18.05
CA ASN A 83 0.16 -10.54 -17.00
C ASN A 83 -0.30 -9.88 -15.70
N TRP A 84 0.24 -8.70 -15.35
CA TRP A 84 -0.21 -7.95 -14.17
C TRP A 84 -1.66 -7.46 -14.30
N VAL A 85 -2.06 -7.01 -15.50
CA VAL A 85 -3.46 -6.62 -15.77
C VAL A 85 -4.39 -7.82 -15.56
N LYS A 86 -4.05 -8.98 -16.15
CA LYS A 86 -4.84 -10.22 -16.00
C LYS A 86 -4.90 -10.69 -14.55
N GLU A 87 -3.77 -10.69 -13.84
CA GLU A 87 -3.73 -11.06 -12.43
C GLU A 87 -4.60 -10.14 -11.58
N LEU A 88 -4.58 -8.82 -11.82
CA LEU A 88 -5.44 -7.88 -11.09
C LEU A 88 -6.93 -8.05 -11.38
N GLN A 89 -7.31 -8.49 -12.57
CA GLN A 89 -8.70 -8.86 -12.84
C GLN A 89 -9.13 -10.04 -11.95
N MET A 90 -8.28 -11.07 -11.81
CA MET A 90 -8.55 -12.18 -10.90
C MET A 90 -8.62 -11.73 -9.44
N VAL A 91 -7.68 -10.89 -9.00
CA VAL A 91 -7.65 -10.31 -7.64
C VAL A 91 -8.93 -9.53 -7.34
N ARG A 92 -9.37 -8.68 -8.26
CA ARG A 92 -10.62 -7.93 -8.12
C ARG A 92 -11.82 -8.86 -8.05
N ASN A 93 -11.92 -9.85 -8.95
CA ASN A 93 -13.05 -10.78 -8.99
C ASN A 93 -13.13 -11.60 -7.70
N LYS A 94 -12.01 -12.18 -7.27
CA LYS A 94 -11.88 -12.86 -5.98
C LYS A 94 -12.40 -11.98 -4.83
N ARG A 95 -11.97 -10.72 -4.78
CA ARG A 95 -12.37 -9.78 -3.72
C ARG A 95 -13.83 -9.36 -3.76
N ALA A 96 -14.44 -9.29 -4.94
CA ALA A 96 -15.88 -9.05 -5.08
C ALA A 96 -16.74 -10.24 -4.59
N HIS A 97 -16.16 -11.43 -4.54
CA HIS A 97 -16.80 -12.66 -4.08
C HIS A 97 -16.35 -13.11 -2.67
N LEU A 98 -15.51 -12.33 -1.99
CA LEU A 98 -15.12 -12.66 -0.62
C LEU A 98 -16.34 -12.61 0.30
N SER A 99 -16.59 -13.72 0.96
CA SER A 99 -17.49 -13.84 2.10
C SER A 99 -16.87 -13.17 3.34
N ALA A 100 -17.42 -13.41 4.54
CA ALA A 100 -16.85 -12.92 5.80
C ALA A 100 -15.45 -13.50 6.17
N GLU A 101 -14.83 -14.27 5.28
CA GLU A 101 -13.55 -14.91 5.50
C GLU A 101 -12.39 -13.89 5.38
N VAL A 102 -11.48 -13.94 6.36
CA VAL A 102 -10.32 -13.06 6.39
C VAL A 102 -9.25 -13.61 5.46
N LEU A 103 -8.89 -12.81 4.44
CA LEU A 103 -7.78 -13.14 3.55
C LEU A 103 -6.44 -13.20 4.31
N PRO A 104 -5.60 -14.22 4.05
CA PRO A 104 -4.25 -14.28 4.60
C PRO A 104 -3.42 -13.03 4.27
N ALA A 105 -2.55 -12.63 5.21
CA ALA A 105 -1.67 -11.47 5.02
C ALA A 105 -0.72 -11.66 3.83
N SER A 106 -0.25 -12.89 3.57
CA SER A 106 0.58 -13.23 2.41
C SER A 106 -0.12 -12.95 1.08
N GLU A 107 -1.42 -13.23 1.02
CA GLU A 107 -2.24 -12.99 -0.16
C GLU A 107 -2.50 -11.49 -0.35
N THR A 108 -2.76 -10.76 0.74
CA THR A 108 -2.85 -9.29 0.69
C THR A 108 -1.55 -8.66 0.21
N TYR A 109 -0.39 -9.16 0.64
CA TYR A 109 0.91 -8.70 0.15
C TYR A 109 1.05 -8.93 -1.37
N ARG A 110 0.74 -10.14 -1.85
CA ARG A 110 0.85 -10.47 -3.28
C ARG A 110 -0.07 -9.61 -4.12
N ASP A 111 -1.34 -9.48 -3.73
CA ASP A 111 -2.32 -8.64 -4.42
C ASP A 111 -1.84 -7.18 -4.52
N ALA A 112 -1.29 -6.63 -3.41
CA ALA A 112 -0.76 -5.28 -3.37
C ALA A 112 0.52 -5.13 -4.22
N ASP A 113 1.39 -6.14 -4.25
CA ASP A 113 2.60 -6.11 -5.08
C ASP A 113 2.27 -6.12 -6.59
N THR A 114 1.34 -6.97 -7.03
CA THR A 114 0.87 -6.95 -8.42
C THR A 114 0.26 -5.59 -8.77
N LEU A 115 -0.54 -5.01 -7.87
CA LEU A 115 -1.06 -3.65 -8.05
C LEU A 115 0.07 -2.62 -8.19
N GLY A 116 1.08 -2.68 -7.32
CA GLY A 116 2.22 -1.77 -7.36
C GLY A 116 2.99 -1.84 -8.67
N ARG A 117 3.19 -3.02 -9.22
CA ARG A 117 3.83 -3.21 -10.54
C ARG A 117 3.02 -2.57 -11.66
N LEU A 118 1.70 -2.78 -11.66
CA LEU A 118 0.80 -2.13 -12.62
C LEU A 118 0.86 -0.60 -12.50
N LEU A 119 0.76 -0.07 -11.28
CA LEU A 119 0.78 1.38 -11.05
C LEU A 119 2.10 2.01 -11.48
N LYS A 120 3.24 1.37 -11.18
CA LYS A 120 4.57 1.84 -11.65
C LYS A 120 4.63 1.86 -13.17
N MET A 121 4.13 0.81 -13.82
CA MET A 121 4.11 0.69 -15.28
C MET A 121 3.32 1.80 -15.97
N ILE A 122 2.16 2.19 -15.44
CA ILE A 122 1.33 3.26 -16.01
C ILE A 122 1.76 4.67 -15.56
N GLY A 123 2.90 4.78 -14.86
CA GLY A 123 3.43 6.04 -14.36
C GLY A 123 2.53 6.70 -13.33
N ALA A 124 1.96 5.92 -12.40
CA ALA A 124 1.12 6.44 -11.32
C ALA A 124 1.87 7.44 -10.42
N GLY A 125 1.10 8.31 -9.77
CA GLY A 125 1.66 9.31 -8.86
C GLY A 125 2.38 8.68 -7.66
N GLN A 126 3.41 9.37 -7.14
CA GLN A 126 4.18 8.90 -5.99
C GLN A 126 3.32 8.65 -4.74
N ALA A 127 2.26 9.43 -4.54
CA ALA A 127 1.31 9.22 -3.45
C ALA A 127 0.59 7.87 -3.57
N SER A 128 0.14 7.50 -4.77
CA SER A 128 -0.52 6.22 -5.06
C SER A 128 0.44 5.04 -4.84
N LEU A 129 1.68 5.17 -5.32
CA LEU A 129 2.72 4.15 -5.13
C LEU A 129 3.08 3.98 -3.65
N TYR A 130 3.15 5.07 -2.90
CA TYR A 130 3.43 5.02 -1.47
C TYR A 130 2.37 4.24 -0.68
N LEU A 131 1.09 4.45 -0.98
CA LEU A 131 -0.01 3.73 -0.32
C LEU A 131 0.05 2.22 -0.57
N VAL A 132 0.51 1.80 -1.76
CA VAL A 132 0.76 0.38 -2.05
C VAL A 132 1.91 -0.17 -1.18
N GLU A 133 3.02 0.54 -1.07
CA GLU A 133 4.14 0.08 -0.24
C GLU A 133 3.77 0.06 1.26
N GLU A 134 2.94 0.99 1.74
CA GLU A 134 2.40 0.93 3.11
C GLU A 134 1.57 -0.34 3.34
N ALA A 135 0.70 -0.69 2.40
CA ALA A 135 -0.12 -1.89 2.51
C ALA A 135 0.73 -3.18 2.46
N LYS A 136 1.77 -3.21 1.61
CA LYS A 136 2.74 -4.31 1.58
C LYS A 136 3.47 -4.44 2.91
N ALA A 137 3.96 -3.33 3.47
CA ALA A 137 4.65 -3.34 4.77
C ALA A 137 3.73 -3.81 5.91
N ALA A 138 2.46 -3.37 5.93
CA ALA A 138 1.48 -3.82 6.90
C ALA A 138 1.22 -5.33 6.81
N ALA A 139 1.09 -5.86 5.59
CA ALA A 139 0.93 -7.30 5.37
C ALA A 139 2.15 -8.10 5.82
N VAL A 140 3.37 -7.61 5.58
CA VAL A 140 4.61 -8.25 6.07
C VAL A 140 4.67 -8.26 7.61
N ALA A 141 4.32 -7.16 8.25
CA ALA A 141 4.27 -7.08 9.71
C ALA A 141 3.29 -8.11 10.29
N GLU A 142 2.12 -8.29 9.65
CA GLU A 142 1.13 -9.26 10.07
C GLU A 142 1.59 -10.71 9.88
N MET A 143 2.26 -11.01 8.77
CA MET A 143 2.91 -12.32 8.58
C MET A 143 3.94 -12.62 9.67
N GLY A 144 4.69 -11.61 10.12
CA GLY A 144 5.62 -11.73 11.23
C GLY A 144 4.94 -12.07 12.56
N ARG A 145 3.82 -11.41 12.87
CA ARG A 145 3.03 -11.69 14.07
C ARG A 145 2.46 -13.11 14.08
N ALA A 146 1.87 -13.53 12.97
CA ALA A 146 1.31 -14.87 12.82
C ALA A 146 2.36 -15.98 13.00
N ARG A 147 3.61 -15.74 12.58
CA ARG A 147 4.72 -16.68 12.82
C ARG A 147 5.17 -16.70 14.28
N GLY A 148 5.16 -15.55 14.96
CA GLY A 148 5.47 -15.45 16.39
C GLY A 148 4.42 -16.13 17.28
N SER A 149 3.13 -15.99 16.97
CA SER A 149 2.05 -16.63 17.72
C SER A 149 2.04 -18.16 17.60
N SER A 150 2.48 -18.70 16.46
CA SER A 150 2.58 -20.16 16.26
C SER A 150 3.76 -20.79 17.00
N ALA A 151 4.75 -20.00 17.44
CA ALA A 151 5.89 -20.50 18.19
C ALA A 151 5.60 -20.68 19.70
N ASP A 152 4.55 -20.02 20.23
CA ASP A 152 4.17 -20.07 21.65
C ASP A 152 3.16 -21.17 22.01
N VAL A 153 2.69 -21.96 21.03
CA VAL A 153 1.74 -23.07 21.25
C VAL A 153 2.42 -24.40 20.95
N MET A 154 3.31 -24.83 21.85
CA MET A 154 3.73 -26.23 21.97
C MET A 154 2.85 -26.95 23.02
N PRO A 155 2.27 -28.13 22.72
CA PRO A 155 1.42 -28.83 23.68
C PRO A 155 2.29 -29.50 24.75
N SER A 156 1.92 -29.28 26.01
CA SER A 156 2.52 -29.91 27.17
C SER A 156 2.25 -31.42 27.17
N ARG A 157 3.29 -32.24 27.03
CA ARG A 157 3.25 -33.69 27.33
C ARG A 157 3.85 -33.94 28.72
N HIS A 158 2.97 -34.17 29.69
CA HIS A 158 3.24 -34.99 30.88
C HIS A 158 3.24 -36.48 30.44
N THR A 159 4.02 -37.43 30.96
CA THR A 159 4.78 -37.61 32.22
C THR A 159 5.66 -38.86 32.08
N GLY A 160 6.84 -38.89 32.73
CA GLY A 160 7.62 -40.12 32.92
C GLY A 160 9.10 -39.87 33.26
N ASN A 161 9.41 -39.64 34.54
CA ASN A 161 10.72 -39.35 35.16
C ASN A 161 11.50 -40.66 35.48
N PRO A 162 12.68 -40.68 36.16
CA PRO A 162 13.97 -39.98 35.97
C PRO A 162 15.22 -40.92 36.05
N LYS A 163 16.43 -40.45 35.71
CA LYS A 163 17.65 -40.80 36.47
C LYS A 163 18.84 -39.85 36.23
N VAL A 164 19.24 -39.14 37.32
CA VAL A 164 20.60 -38.87 37.85
C VAL A 164 21.74 -38.72 36.81
N THR A 165 22.51 -37.62 36.73
CA THR A 165 23.56 -37.25 37.71
C THR A 165 24.08 -35.83 37.45
N GLU A 166 24.43 -35.12 38.54
CA GLU A 166 25.09 -33.81 38.57
C GLU A 166 26.50 -33.83 37.95
N SER A 167 26.94 -32.75 37.28
CA SER A 167 28.09 -31.93 37.72
C SER A 167 28.19 -30.58 36.99
N LYS A 168 28.68 -29.58 37.75
CA LYS A 168 28.85 -28.14 37.50
C LYS A 168 29.68 -27.73 36.28
N LEU A 169 29.37 -26.56 35.71
CA LEU A 169 30.11 -25.28 35.83
C LEU A 169 30.20 -24.50 34.48
N GLY A 170 29.74 -23.25 34.47
CA GLY A 170 30.16 -22.24 33.47
C GLY A 170 29.05 -21.59 32.65
N ILE A 171 28.43 -20.54 33.20
CA ILE A 171 27.65 -19.56 32.43
C ILE A 171 28.61 -18.45 31.96
N PRO A 172 28.53 -18.05 30.69
CA PRO A 172 28.42 -16.62 30.39
C PRO A 172 27.10 -16.35 29.67
N LYS A 173 26.36 -15.37 30.22
CA LYS A 173 25.10 -14.85 29.68
C LYS A 173 25.34 -14.25 28.30
N GLU A 174 24.66 -14.76 27.27
CA GLU A 174 24.49 -14.04 26.01
C GLU A 174 23.68 -12.76 26.26
N THR A 175 24.25 -11.64 25.86
CA THR A 175 23.63 -10.32 25.84
C THR A 175 22.50 -10.26 24.81
N PRO A 176 21.34 -9.65 25.11
CA PRO A 176 20.34 -9.35 24.10
C PRO A 176 20.89 -8.29 23.12
N ASN A 177 20.72 -8.57 21.83
CA ASN A 177 21.02 -7.68 20.72
C ASN A 177 20.27 -6.34 20.86
N ARG A 178 20.96 -5.31 21.38
CA ARG A 178 20.43 -3.99 21.75
C ARG A 178 20.59 -2.94 20.64
N ARG A 179 20.87 -3.33 19.39
CA ARG A 179 21.24 -2.40 18.30
C ARG A 179 20.10 -1.98 17.37
N SER A 180 18.98 -2.72 17.30
CA SER A 180 17.85 -2.38 16.42
C SER A 180 16.77 -1.51 17.07
N ASP A 181 16.72 -1.44 18.41
CA ASP A 181 15.72 -0.64 19.13
C ASP A 181 16.16 0.82 19.38
N MET A 182 17.47 1.09 19.47
CA MET A 182 18.00 2.42 19.81
C MET A 182 17.78 3.47 18.72
N THR A 183 17.73 3.10 17.44
CA THR A 183 17.57 4.04 16.31
C THR A 183 16.12 4.47 16.06
N SER A 184 15.17 3.59 16.38
CA SER A 184 13.73 3.89 16.23
C SER A 184 13.24 4.81 17.34
N GLN A 185 13.75 4.62 18.56
CA GLN A 185 13.40 5.45 19.73
C GLN A 185 13.96 6.87 19.61
N THR A 186 15.19 7.04 19.11
CA THR A 186 15.79 8.36 18.84
C THR A 186 15.09 9.12 17.72
N THR A 187 14.62 8.44 16.67
CA THR A 187 13.92 9.11 15.55
C THR A 187 12.56 9.68 15.99
N ALA A 188 11.78 8.92 16.76
CA ALA A 188 10.48 9.35 17.25
C ALA A 188 10.59 10.54 18.22
N GLU A 189 11.58 10.49 19.12
CA GLU A 189 11.88 11.58 20.07
C GLU A 189 12.31 12.85 19.32
N ALA A 190 13.22 12.73 18.35
CA ALA A 190 13.67 13.87 17.54
C ALA A 190 12.53 14.50 16.71
N LEU A 191 11.62 13.68 16.17
CA LEU A 191 10.43 14.17 15.48
C LEU A 191 9.50 14.92 16.43
N LEU A 192 9.25 14.38 17.62
CA LEU A 192 8.39 15.00 18.62
C LEU A 192 8.94 16.35 19.05
N ASP A 193 10.22 16.40 19.43
CA ASP A 193 10.92 17.62 19.86
C ASP A 193 10.91 18.70 18.75
N THR A 194 11.17 18.31 17.50
CA THR A 194 11.09 19.22 16.35
C THR A 194 9.68 19.80 16.16
N ILE A 195 8.65 18.96 16.29
CA ILE A 195 7.25 19.39 16.17
C ILE A 195 6.82 20.25 17.35
N GLU A 196 7.34 20.01 18.56
CA GLU A 196 7.04 20.78 19.77
C GLU A 196 7.58 22.21 19.70
N ARG A 197 8.78 22.41 19.12
CA ARG A 197 9.41 23.73 19.06
C ARG A 197 8.68 24.74 18.17
N HIS A 198 8.22 24.33 16.99
CA HIS A 198 7.59 25.26 16.03
C HIS A 198 6.37 24.72 15.30
N GLY A 199 6.16 23.40 15.26
CA GLY A 199 5.06 22.76 14.53
C GLY A 199 5.01 23.13 13.04
N GLY A 200 3.97 22.68 12.34
CA GLY A 200 3.69 23.11 10.97
C GLY A 200 4.58 22.51 9.90
N TYR A 201 5.51 21.62 10.23
CA TYR A 201 6.37 20.96 9.24
C TYR A 201 5.62 19.90 8.45
N SER A 202 5.99 19.76 7.18
CA SER A 202 5.65 18.61 6.35
C SER A 202 6.52 17.40 6.67
N ALA A 203 6.09 16.21 6.27
CA ALA A 203 6.86 15.00 6.54
C ALA A 203 8.22 14.97 5.81
N ILE A 204 8.36 15.65 4.66
CA ILE A 204 9.67 15.78 3.99
C ILE A 204 10.60 16.74 4.74
N GLU A 205 10.09 17.87 5.24
CA GLU A 205 10.88 18.80 6.05
C GLU A 205 11.34 18.13 7.36
N LEU A 206 10.46 17.35 8.00
CA LEU A 206 10.81 16.56 9.17
C LEU A 206 11.85 15.46 8.87
N ALA A 207 11.77 14.83 7.69
CA ALA A 207 12.80 13.89 7.26
C ALA A 207 14.16 14.59 7.12
N HIS A 208 14.19 15.76 6.49
CA HIS A 208 15.43 16.53 6.31
C HIS A 208 16.04 16.96 7.65
N ILE A 209 15.22 17.39 8.60
CA ILE A 209 15.68 17.85 9.92
C ILE A 209 16.21 16.67 10.75
N VAL A 210 15.49 15.55 10.78
CA VAL A 210 15.80 14.43 11.68
C VAL A 210 16.84 13.47 11.11
N LYS A 211 16.89 13.33 9.78
CA LYS A 211 17.73 12.32 9.09
C LYS A 211 18.72 12.92 8.09
N GLY A 212 18.74 14.24 7.93
CA GLY A 212 19.65 14.97 7.07
C GLY A 212 19.07 15.33 5.70
N PRO A 213 19.73 16.24 4.96
CA PRO A 213 19.15 16.94 3.79
C PRO A 213 18.83 16.05 2.57
N LEU A 214 19.34 14.81 2.54
CA LEU A 214 19.04 13.83 1.48
C LEU A 214 17.94 12.83 1.89
N ALA A 215 17.36 13.00 3.08
CA ALA A 215 16.37 12.09 3.61
C ALA A 215 15.03 12.22 2.88
N ALA A 216 14.44 11.09 2.54
CA ALA A 216 13.14 11.04 1.88
C ALA A 216 12.01 10.96 2.91
N GLN A 217 10.88 11.60 2.61
CA GLN A 217 9.66 11.60 3.42
C GLN A 217 9.27 10.21 3.99
N PRO A 218 9.32 9.09 3.22
CA PRO A 218 8.93 7.77 3.74
C PRO A 218 9.72 7.33 4.99
N GLN A 219 10.94 7.83 5.18
CA GLN A 219 11.81 7.43 6.29
C GLN A 219 11.32 7.90 7.66
N VAL A 220 10.37 8.84 7.73
CA VAL A 220 9.77 9.34 8.98
C VAL A 220 8.27 9.06 9.09
N ASN A 221 7.59 8.71 8.00
CA ASN A 221 6.14 8.49 7.98
C ASN A 221 5.69 7.41 8.99
N GLY A 222 6.45 6.32 9.12
CA GLY A 222 6.14 5.25 10.08
C GLY A 222 6.11 5.73 11.52
N GLU A 223 7.06 6.59 11.91
CA GLU A 223 7.13 7.17 13.25
C GLU A 223 6.08 8.27 13.44
N LEU A 224 5.83 9.12 12.44
CA LEU A 224 4.75 10.09 12.48
C LEU A 224 3.37 9.42 12.67
N HIS A 225 3.12 8.30 11.99
CA HIS A 225 1.90 7.52 12.17
C HIS A 225 1.79 6.92 13.59
N LYS A 226 2.90 6.45 14.18
CA LYS A 226 2.92 5.98 15.58
C LYS A 226 2.61 7.12 16.55
N LEU A 227 3.22 8.29 16.38
CA LEU A 227 2.97 9.47 17.21
C LEU A 227 1.53 9.96 17.10
N MET A 228 0.93 9.91 15.89
CA MET A 228 -0.48 10.23 15.68
C MET A 228 -1.42 9.24 16.38
N ARG A 229 -1.15 7.93 16.29
CA ARG A 229 -1.95 6.91 17.00
C ARG A 229 -1.89 7.07 18.51
N ARG A 230 -0.75 7.52 19.05
CA ARG A 230 -0.57 7.82 20.47
C ARG A 230 -1.19 9.16 20.88
N GLY A 231 -1.86 9.86 19.96
CA GLY A 231 -2.46 11.17 20.20
C GLY A 231 -1.44 12.27 20.46
N LEU A 232 -0.16 12.05 20.17
CA LEU A 232 0.91 13.01 20.46
C LEU A 232 1.04 14.07 19.37
N VAL A 233 0.82 13.69 18.12
CA VAL A 233 0.92 14.57 16.96
C VAL A 233 -0.40 14.52 16.20
N GLU A 234 -0.81 15.64 15.63
CA GLU A 234 -1.91 15.72 14.68
C GLU A 234 -1.41 16.24 13.34
N ARG A 235 -2.05 15.81 12.25
CA ARG A 235 -1.80 16.38 10.92
C ARG A 235 -2.98 17.25 10.50
N ARG A 236 -2.69 18.35 9.82
CA ARG A 236 -3.68 19.27 9.23
C ARG A 236 -3.38 19.49 7.74
N GLY A 237 -4.41 19.80 6.96
CA GLY A 237 -4.29 20.06 5.52
C GLY A 237 -4.88 18.95 4.64
N VAL A 238 -4.80 19.14 3.33
CA VAL A 238 -5.47 18.29 2.31
C VAL A 238 -4.61 17.15 1.77
N GLY A 239 -3.29 17.23 1.95
CA GLY A 239 -2.35 16.18 1.52
C GLY A 239 -2.20 16.07 0.01
N GLY A 240 -1.15 16.66 -0.54
CA GLY A 240 -0.79 16.54 -1.95
C GLY A 240 0.53 17.22 -2.28
N GLY A 241 1.03 17.06 -3.51
CA GLY A 241 2.35 17.57 -3.89
C GLY A 241 2.52 19.09 -3.75
N LYS A 242 1.44 19.87 -3.98
CA LYS A 242 1.46 21.34 -3.80
C LYS A 242 1.06 21.81 -2.40
N LEU A 243 0.37 20.95 -1.63
CA LEU A 243 -0.15 21.26 -0.29
C LEU A 243 0.04 20.04 0.62
N PRO A 244 1.27 19.79 1.08
CA PRO A 244 1.57 18.65 1.93
C PRO A 244 0.86 18.77 3.28
N TYR A 245 0.61 17.62 3.93
CA TYR A 245 0.17 17.62 5.31
C TYR A 245 1.19 18.33 6.20
N ARG A 246 0.70 19.11 7.16
CA ARG A 246 1.50 19.77 8.18
C ARG A 246 1.23 19.15 9.54
N TYR A 247 2.29 18.87 10.29
CA TYR A 247 2.24 18.16 11.56
C TYR A 247 2.40 19.12 12.73
N TYR A 248 1.57 18.95 13.75
CA TYR A 248 1.50 19.80 14.94
C TYR A 248 1.42 18.95 16.20
N ARG A 249 1.84 19.51 17.34
CA ARG A 249 1.61 18.89 18.64
C ARG A 249 0.12 18.90 18.97
N THR A 250 -0.43 17.77 19.39
CA THR A 250 -1.81 17.71 19.85
C THR A 250 -1.96 18.49 21.15
N LYS A 251 -2.93 19.42 21.23
CA LYS A 251 -3.12 20.29 22.41
C LYS A 251 -3.79 19.61 23.62
N LYS A 252 -4.32 18.41 23.47
CA LYS A 252 -4.86 17.54 24.56
C LYS A 252 -4.80 16.08 24.11
N PRO A 253 -4.34 15.13 24.95
CA PRO A 253 -4.54 13.72 24.64
C PRO A 253 -6.05 13.46 24.56
N ARG A 254 -6.50 12.74 23.51
CA ARG A 254 -7.85 12.17 23.50
C ARG A 254 -7.90 11.16 24.65
N ASN A 255 -8.67 11.47 25.69
CA ASN A 255 -9.08 10.52 26.72
C ASN A 255 -9.84 9.36 26.09
#